data_AF-A0A3C1NI51-F1
#
_entry.id   AF-A0A3C1NI51-F1
#
_cell.length_a   1.000
_cell.length_b   1.000
_cell.length_c   1.000
_cell.angle_alpha   90.00
_cell.angle_beta   90.00
_cell.angle_gamma   90.00
#
_symmetry.space_group_name_H-M   'P 1'
#
loop_
_entity.id
_entity.type
_entity.pdbx_description
1 polymer ?
#
loop_
_entity_poly.entity_id
_entity_poly.type
_entity_poly.pdbx_seq_one_letter_code
_entity_poly.pdbx_strand_id
1 'polypeptide(L)'
;GEAFDKAAKLLGLGYPGGPAVEARASRGRDSIKLPRPMLGRPDPHFSLAGLKTALRHEALARAPLSESDIADLCASFQEAVADIVSDRAARAMALYGEHLGQEAQRVLVVAGGVAANRRLKEALEML
;
A
#
# COMPACT_ATOMS: atom_id res chain seq x y z
N GLY A 1 -7.71 3.31 -2.58
CA GLY A 1 -9.06 2.91 -2.15
C GLY A 1 -9.39 1.57 -2.76
N GLU A 2 -9.72 1.56 -4.04
CA GLU A 2 -10.14 0.36 -4.80
C GLU A 2 -9.24 -0.88 -4.59
N ALA A 3 -7.92 -0.71 -4.50
CA ALA A 3 -7.03 -1.84 -4.25
C ALA A 3 -7.27 -2.52 -2.90
N PHE A 4 -7.51 -1.75 -1.84
CA PHE A 4 -7.90 -2.27 -0.53
C PHE A 4 -9.28 -2.93 -0.58
N ASP A 5 -10.25 -2.33 -1.27
CA ASP A 5 -11.60 -2.91 -1.41
C ASP A 5 -11.58 -4.25 -2.14
N LYS A 6 -10.76 -4.37 -3.20
CA LYS A 6 -10.56 -5.63 -3.93
C LYS A 6 -9.83 -6.66 -3.09
N ALA A 7 -8.83 -6.27 -2.30
CA ALA A 7 -8.15 -7.16 -1.36
C ALA A 7 -9.12 -7.67 -0.28
N ALA A 8 -9.90 -6.79 0.33
CA ALA A 8 -10.91 -7.15 1.33
C ALA A 8 -11.95 -8.12 0.78
N LYS A 9 -12.48 -7.84 -0.42
CA LYS A 9 -13.45 -8.73 -1.09
C LYS A 9 -12.84 -10.10 -1.39
N LEU A 10 -11.61 -10.15 -1.89
CA LEU A 10 -10.89 -11.39 -2.18
C LEU A 10 -10.69 -12.24 -0.92
N LEU A 11 -10.40 -11.60 0.22
CA LEU A 11 -10.12 -12.26 1.50
C LEU A 11 -11.36 -12.44 2.39
N GLY A 12 -12.56 -12.17 1.87
CA GLY A 12 -13.81 -12.38 2.61
C GLY A 12 -14.08 -11.38 3.75
N LEU A 13 -13.44 -10.20 3.73
CA LEU A 13 -13.50 -9.22 4.83
C LEU A 13 -14.64 -8.19 4.71
N GLY A 14 -15.35 -8.16 3.58
CA GLY A 14 -16.46 -7.24 3.34
C GLY A 14 -16.04 -5.80 2.96
N TYR A 15 -16.95 -4.85 3.15
CA TYR A 15 -16.79 -3.43 2.83
C TYR A 15 -17.17 -2.56 4.05
N PRO A 16 -16.46 -1.44 4.34
CA PRO A 16 -15.35 -0.84 3.58
C PRO A 16 -14.03 -1.61 3.74
N GLY A 17 -13.30 -1.82 2.63
CA GLY A 17 -12.17 -2.73 2.62
C GLY A 17 -10.88 -2.17 3.25
N GLY A 18 -10.68 -0.85 3.18
CA GLY A 18 -9.52 -0.18 3.80
C GLY A 18 -9.37 -0.49 5.29
N PRO A 19 -10.35 -0.09 6.13
CA PRO A 19 -10.30 -0.37 7.57
C PRO A 19 -10.26 -1.87 7.90
N ALA A 20 -10.96 -2.70 7.13
CA ALA A 20 -11.00 -4.15 7.35
C ALA A 20 -9.64 -4.81 7.11
N VAL A 21 -8.95 -4.46 6.02
CA VAL A 21 -7.60 -4.94 5.72
C VAL A 21 -6.61 -4.44 6.77
N GLU A 22 -6.69 -3.18 7.19
CA GLU A 22 -5.80 -2.64 8.22
C GLU A 22 -5.97 -3.34 9.57
N ALA A 23 -7.22 -3.59 9.98
CA ALA A 23 -7.50 -4.30 11.23
C ALA A 23 -6.90 -5.71 11.21
N ARG A 24 -6.94 -6.42 10.07
CA ARG A 24 -6.34 -7.74 9.91
C ARG A 24 -4.83 -7.70 9.80
N ALA A 25 -4.28 -6.74 9.07
CA ALA A 25 -2.85 -6.51 8.92
C ALA A 25 -2.15 -6.33 10.29
N SER A 26 -2.80 -5.64 11.24
CA SER A 26 -2.25 -5.42 12.59
C SER A 26 -1.98 -6.70 13.40
N ARG A 27 -2.53 -7.85 12.95
CA ARG A 27 -2.37 -9.16 13.59
C ARG A 27 -1.49 -10.11 12.77
N GLY A 28 -1.02 -9.67 11.61
CA GLY A 28 -0.21 -10.45 10.69
C GLY A 28 1.24 -9.98 10.65
N ARG A 29 2.01 -10.61 9.79
CA ARG A 29 3.40 -10.25 9.47
C ARG A 29 3.54 -10.06 7.96
N ASP A 30 4.41 -9.15 7.55
CA ASP A 30 4.86 -9.07 6.15
C ASP A 30 5.77 -10.26 5.83
N SER A 31 5.14 -11.40 5.55
CA SER A 31 5.81 -12.68 5.28
C SER A 31 5.68 -13.12 3.81
N ILE A 32 4.85 -12.41 3.02
CA ILE A 32 4.50 -12.80 1.66
C ILE A 32 5.09 -11.80 0.67
N LYS A 33 5.96 -12.29 -0.21
CA LYS A 33 6.64 -11.45 -1.22
C LYS A 33 5.67 -11.04 -2.33
N LEU A 34 5.03 -9.90 -2.13
CA LEU A 34 4.20 -9.26 -3.15
C LEU A 34 5.02 -8.29 -4.01
N PRO A 35 4.70 -8.11 -5.30
CA PRO A 35 5.43 -7.18 -6.15
C PRO A 35 5.16 -5.74 -5.72
N ARG A 36 6.14 -4.85 -5.91
CA ARG A 36 5.99 -3.39 -5.79
C ARG A 36 6.09 -2.75 -7.18
N PRO A 37 5.02 -2.71 -8.00
CA PRO A 37 5.10 -2.19 -9.35
C PRO A 37 5.53 -0.72 -9.36
N MET A 38 6.30 -0.35 -10.38
CA MET A 38 6.86 0.99 -10.58
C MET A 38 7.93 1.42 -9.56
N LEU A 39 8.22 0.64 -8.51
CA LEU A 39 9.24 0.99 -7.51
C LEU A 39 10.59 1.33 -8.16
N GLY A 40 11.21 2.43 -7.73
CA GLY A 40 12.49 2.93 -8.28
C GLY A 40 12.43 3.50 -9.71
N ARG A 41 11.28 3.51 -10.39
CA ARG A 41 11.16 4.13 -11.73
C ARG A 41 11.30 5.65 -11.66
N PRO A 42 11.85 6.31 -12.70
CA PRO A 42 12.03 7.76 -12.72
C PRO A 42 10.71 8.54 -12.79
N ASP A 43 9.62 7.93 -13.25
CA ASP A 43 8.33 8.60 -13.31
C ASP A 43 7.50 8.31 -12.05
N PRO A 44 6.83 9.30 -11.42
CA PRO A 44 6.09 9.13 -10.17
C PRO A 44 4.70 8.50 -10.40
N HIS A 45 4.56 7.60 -11.37
CA HIS A 45 3.30 6.95 -11.72
C HIS A 45 2.99 5.76 -10.81
N PHE A 46 1.71 5.57 -10.50
CA PHE A 46 1.22 4.46 -9.70
C PHE A 46 0.79 3.28 -10.56
N SER A 47 1.04 2.06 -10.08
CA SER A 47 0.38 0.85 -10.59
C SER A 47 0.13 -0.15 -9.47
N LEU A 48 -1.13 -0.52 -9.29
CA LEU A 48 -1.56 -1.49 -8.26
C LEU A 48 -2.22 -2.73 -8.87
N ALA A 49 -2.36 -2.81 -10.19
CA ALA A 49 -3.02 -3.93 -10.87
C ALA A 49 -2.27 -5.25 -10.66
N GLY A 50 -0.95 -5.25 -10.89
CA GLY A 50 -0.10 -6.43 -10.68
C GLY A 50 -0.09 -6.92 -9.24
N LEU A 51 -0.11 -6.00 -8.27
CA LEU A 51 -0.19 -6.30 -6.84
C LEU A 51 -1.49 -7.04 -6.48
N LYS A 52 -2.64 -6.56 -7.01
CA LYS A 52 -3.95 -7.23 -6.81
C LYS A 52 -3.96 -8.65 -7.36
N THR A 53 -3.38 -8.83 -8.55
CA THR A 53 -3.28 -10.16 -9.18
C THR A 53 -2.38 -11.09 -8.36
N ALA A 54 -1.21 -10.63 -7.93
CA ALA A 54 -0.30 -11.41 -7.11
C ALA A 54 -0.95 -11.82 -5.77
N LEU A 55 -1.64 -10.90 -5.09
CA LEU A 55 -2.37 -11.21 -3.85
C LEU A 55 -3.40 -12.33 -4.08
N ARG A 56 -4.13 -12.30 -5.20
CA ARG A 56 -5.07 -13.37 -5.57
C ARG A 56 -4.38 -14.71 -5.76
N HIS A 57 -3.22 -14.75 -6.42
CA HIS A 57 -2.47 -16.00 -6.58
C HIS A 57 -2.00 -16.55 -5.23
N GLU A 58 -1.46 -15.70 -4.36
CA GLU A 58 -1.01 -16.10 -3.03
C GLU A 58 -2.18 -16.62 -2.16
N ALA A 59 -3.35 -15.99 -2.24
CA ALA A 59 -4.55 -16.41 -1.54
C ALA A 59 -5.07 -17.77 -2.07
N LEU A 60 -5.09 -17.97 -3.38
CA LEU A 60 -5.52 -19.24 -3.99
C LEU A 60 -4.57 -20.40 -3.67
N ALA A 61 -3.26 -20.15 -3.65
CA ALA A 61 -2.26 -21.17 -3.33
C ALA A 61 -2.32 -21.66 -1.88
N ARG A 62 -2.93 -20.88 -0.97
CA ARG A 62 -3.09 -21.19 0.47
C ARG A 62 -4.50 -21.62 0.84
N ALA A 63 -5.42 -21.73 -0.13
CA ALA A 63 -6.80 -22.06 0.17
C ALA A 63 -6.94 -23.51 0.70
N PRO A 64 -7.78 -23.76 1.72
CA PRO A 64 -8.61 -22.80 2.45
C PRO A 64 -7.78 -21.92 3.40
N LEU A 65 -8.07 -20.61 3.42
CA LEU A 65 -7.32 -19.65 4.23
C LEU A 65 -7.69 -19.75 5.70
N SER A 66 -6.69 -19.85 6.56
CA SER A 66 -6.86 -19.61 8.01
C SER A 66 -6.91 -18.11 8.32
N GLU A 67 -7.34 -17.76 9.54
CA GLU A 67 -7.27 -16.37 10.02
C GLU A 67 -5.83 -15.83 10.02
N SER A 68 -4.83 -16.69 10.24
CA SER A 68 -3.42 -16.30 10.18
C SER A 68 -2.98 -16.01 8.75
N ASP A 69 -3.43 -16.80 7.78
CA ASP A 69 -3.12 -16.55 6.36
C ASP A 69 -3.73 -15.22 5.91
N ILE A 70 -4.97 -14.95 6.30
CA ILE A 70 -5.63 -13.67 5.99
C ILE A 70 -4.88 -12.50 6.61
N ALA A 71 -4.44 -12.63 7.87
CA ALA A 71 -3.69 -11.57 8.54
C ALA A 71 -2.35 -11.29 7.86
N ASP A 72 -1.57 -12.32 7.52
CA ASP A 72 -0.28 -12.20 6.84
C ASP A 72 -0.44 -11.66 5.40
N LEU A 73 -1.49 -12.09 4.67
CA LEU A 73 -1.84 -11.53 3.36
C LEU A 73 -2.20 -10.05 3.44
N CYS A 74 -2.97 -9.64 4.45
CA CYS A 74 -3.33 -8.24 4.67
C CYS A 74 -2.10 -7.39 5.05
N ALA A 75 -1.25 -7.89 5.94
CA ALA A 75 -0.03 -7.21 6.36
C ALA A 75 0.92 -7.02 5.17
N SER A 76 1.24 -8.10 4.46
CA SER A 76 2.14 -8.04 3.30
C SER A 76 1.59 -7.16 2.18
N PHE A 77 0.27 -7.17 1.96
CA PHE A 77 -0.37 -6.27 1.00
C PHE A 77 -0.28 -4.80 1.43
N GLN A 78 -0.55 -4.51 2.70
CA GLN A 78 -0.49 -3.16 3.24
C GLN A 78 0.94 -2.60 3.17
N GLU A 79 1.95 -3.41 3.51
CA GLU A 79 3.36 -3.03 3.36
C GLU A 79 3.71 -2.75 1.90
N ALA A 80 3.32 -3.63 0.97
CA ALA A 80 3.57 -3.40 -0.46
C ALA A 80 2.93 -2.11 -0.97
N VAL A 81 1.72 -1.77 -0.51
CA VAL A 81 1.08 -0.49 -0.84
C VAL A 81 1.83 0.69 -0.21
N ALA A 82 2.23 0.58 1.06
CA ALA A 82 2.99 1.62 1.76
C ALA A 82 4.33 1.91 1.06
N ASP A 83 5.06 0.87 0.66
CA ASP A 83 6.31 0.99 -0.11
C ASP A 83 6.08 1.77 -1.40
N ILE A 84 5.10 1.34 -2.21
CA ILE A 84 4.79 1.99 -3.49
C ILE A 84 4.40 3.44 -3.27
N VAL A 85 3.52 3.72 -2.30
CA VAL A 85 3.04 5.09 -2.06
C VAL A 85 4.17 6.00 -1.60
N SER A 86 5.02 5.53 -0.70
CA SER A 86 6.13 6.32 -0.17
C SER A 86 7.18 6.61 -1.25
N ASP A 87 7.58 5.59 -2.02
CA ASP A 87 8.57 5.75 -3.08
C ASP A 87 8.05 6.62 -4.24
N ARG A 88 6.78 6.48 -4.65
CA ARG A 88 6.20 7.36 -5.68
C ARG A 88 6.04 8.80 -5.19
N ALA A 89 5.64 9.01 -3.92
CA ALA A 89 5.55 10.33 -3.31
C ALA A 89 6.93 11.00 -3.18
N ALA A 90 7.94 10.28 -2.68
CA ALA A 90 9.31 10.75 -2.60
C ALA A 90 9.86 11.14 -3.98
N ARG A 91 9.59 10.34 -5.00
CA ARG A 91 9.99 10.66 -6.37
C ARG A 91 9.32 11.92 -6.90
N ALA A 92 8.02 12.10 -6.64
CA ALA A 92 7.30 13.31 -7.02
C ALA A 92 7.86 14.55 -6.31
N MET A 93 8.16 14.45 -5.01
CA MET A 93 8.77 15.53 -4.23
C MET A 93 10.16 15.89 -4.74
N ALA A 94 10.99 14.90 -5.12
CA ALA A 94 12.31 15.14 -5.69
C ALA A 94 12.22 15.89 -7.03
N LEU A 95 11.37 15.42 -7.96
CA LEU A 95 11.15 16.07 -9.26
C LEU A 95 10.62 17.49 -9.10
N TYR A 96 9.71 17.71 -8.17
CA TYR A 96 9.21 19.06 -7.90
C TYR A 96 10.28 19.95 -7.23
N GLY A 97 11.12 19.36 -6.38
CA GLY A 97 12.24 20.04 -5.72
C GLY A 97 13.27 20.63 -6.69
N GLU A 98 13.45 20.06 -7.87
CA GLU A 98 14.30 20.62 -8.94
C GLU A 98 13.78 21.97 -9.49
N HIS A 99 12.48 22.24 -9.30
CA HIS A 99 11.82 23.46 -9.75
C HIS A 99 11.62 24.48 -8.61
N LEU A 100 11.97 24.11 -7.38
CA LEU A 100 11.84 24.95 -6.20
C LEU A 100 13.12 25.76 -5.96
N GLY A 101 12.97 27.01 -5.52
CA GLY A 101 14.08 27.81 -5.03
C GLY A 101 14.71 27.22 -3.77
N GLN A 102 15.98 27.53 -3.49
CA GLN A 102 16.72 26.95 -2.36
C GLN A 102 16.07 27.20 -0.99
N GLU A 103 15.27 28.26 -0.85
CA GLU A 103 14.57 28.61 0.40
C GLU A 103 13.13 28.07 0.48
N ALA A 104 12.66 27.35 -0.55
CA ALA A 104 11.28 26.86 -0.56
C ALA A 104 11.09 25.71 0.44
N GLN A 105 10.08 25.84 1.30
CA GLN A 105 9.67 24.76 2.19
C GLN A 105 9.01 23.63 1.40
N ARG A 106 9.44 22.39 1.66
CA ARG A 106 8.82 21.19 1.09
C ARG A 106 7.73 20.71 2.03
N VAL A 107 6.49 20.68 1.56
CA VAL A 107 5.33 20.22 2.33
C VAL A 107 4.62 19.13 1.55
N LEU A 108 4.42 17.97 2.19
CA LEU A 108 3.58 16.91 1.66
C LEU A 108 2.21 16.97 2.33
N VAL A 109 1.16 17.16 1.54
CA VAL A 109 -0.23 17.12 2.02
C VAL A 109 -0.86 15.81 1.57
N VAL A 110 -1.42 15.06 2.51
CA VAL A 110 -2.07 13.76 2.26
C VAL A 110 -3.57 13.89 2.53
N ALA A 111 -4.39 13.53 1.55
CA ALA A 111 -5.85 13.62 1.63
C ALA A 111 -6.54 12.41 0.97
N GLY A 112 -7.83 12.26 1.25
CA GLY A 112 -8.67 11.16 0.74
C GLY A 112 -8.81 9.99 1.72
N GLY A 113 -9.76 9.10 1.46
CA GLY A 113 -10.16 8.09 2.46
C GLY A 113 -9.06 7.13 2.91
N VAL A 114 -8.06 6.85 2.06
CA VAL A 114 -6.92 5.99 2.42
C VAL A 114 -5.92 6.69 3.34
N ALA A 115 -5.95 8.02 3.42
CA ALA A 115 -5.09 8.77 4.34
C ALA A 115 -5.36 8.44 5.82
N ALA A 116 -6.53 7.85 6.13
CA ALA A 116 -6.86 7.35 7.46
C ALA A 116 -6.06 6.08 7.85
N ASN A 117 -5.39 5.43 6.89
CA ASN A 117 -4.61 4.23 7.16
C ASN A 117 -3.32 4.58 7.90
N ARG A 118 -3.14 4.02 9.11
CA ARG A 118 -2.01 4.39 9.99
C ARG A 118 -0.67 4.00 9.41
N ARG A 119 -0.57 2.79 8.86
CA ARG A 119 0.69 2.29 8.30
C ARG A 119 1.17 3.13 7.12
N LEU A 120 0.26 3.54 6.23
CA LEU A 120 0.57 4.45 5.13
C LEU A 120 0.96 5.84 5.62
N LYS A 121 0.26 6.36 6.65
CA LYS A 121 0.61 7.63 7.27
C LYS A 121 2.03 7.59 7.83
N GLU A 122 2.37 6.57 8.62
CA GLU A 122 3.70 6.37 9.18
C GLU A 122 4.78 6.28 8.08
N ALA A 123 4.49 5.59 6.98
CA ALA A 123 5.42 5.48 5.85
C ALA A 123 5.71 6.85 5.21
N LEU A 124 4.67 7.69 5.07
CA LEU A 124 4.78 9.02 4.48
C LEU A 124 5.41 10.06 5.41
N GLU A 125 5.25 9.91 6.73
CA GLU A 125 5.89 10.78 7.73
C GLU A 125 7.41 10.59 7.82
N MET A 126 7.94 9.49 7.26
CA MET A 126 9.38 9.21 7.20
C MET A 126 10.07 9.73 5.93
N LEU A 127 9.34 10.37 5.01
CA LEU A 127 9.88 10.97 3.78
C LEU A 127 10.56 12.31 4.05
#